data_AF-A0A2T4ILI5-F1
#
_entry.id   AF-A0A2T4ILI5-F1
#
_cell.length_a   1.000
_cell.length_b   1.000
_cell.length_c   1.000
_cell.angle_alpha   90.00
_cell.angle_beta   90.00
_cell.angle_gamma   90.00
#
_symmetry.space_group_name_H-M   'P 1'
#
loop_
_entity.id
_entity.type
_entity.pdbx_description
1 polymer ?
#
loop_
_entity_poly.entity_id
_entity_poly.type
_entity_poly.pdbx_seq_one_letter_code
_entity_poly.pdbx_strand_id
1 'polypeptide(L)'
;MHIVVHKAKCQGHARCWAQAPDIFKLDDEGYILPGDIQVEEGEQLPASQGARSCPERALEVDSTSAARFEPADTQPRAGEA
;
A
#
# COMPACT_ATOMS: atom_id res chain seq x y z
N MET A 1 2.67 -11.41 1.64
CA MET A 1 3.12 -10.08 1.17
C MET A 1 1.94 -9.14 1.36
N HIS A 2 2.18 -7.92 1.82
CA HIS A 2 1.12 -6.97 2.12
C HIS A 2 1.34 -5.67 1.33
N ILE A 3 0.26 -5.06 0.85
CA ILE A 3 0.31 -3.74 0.20
C ILE A 3 -0.59 -2.76 0.94
N VAL A 4 0.01 -1.67 1.43
CA VAL A 4 -0.69 -0.55 2.06
C VAL A 4 -1.08 0.47 0.99
N VAL A 5 -2.36 0.85 0.96
CA VAL A 5 -2.88 1.84 0.02
C VAL A 5 -2.95 3.23 0.67
N HIS A 6 -2.16 4.17 0.16
CA HIS A 6 -2.24 5.58 0.53
C HIS A 6 -3.15 6.33 -0.45
N LYS A 7 -4.47 6.24 -0.23
CA LYS A 7 -5.47 6.86 -1.13
C LYS A 7 -5.23 8.36 -1.37
N ALA A 8 -4.74 9.09 -0.37
CA ALA A 8 -4.41 10.51 -0.49
C ALA A 8 -3.31 10.84 -1.53
N LYS A 9 -2.48 9.85 -1.91
CA LYS A 9 -1.48 10.01 -2.97
C LYS A 9 -1.98 9.55 -4.34
N CYS A 10 -3.11 8.85 -4.42
CA CYS A 10 -3.61 8.30 -5.67
C CYS A 10 -4.17 9.42 -6.55
N GLN A 11 -3.72 9.49 -7.80
CA GLN A 11 -4.16 10.47 -8.81
C GLN A 11 -4.86 9.83 -10.01
N GLY A 12 -5.39 8.61 -9.87
CA GLY A 12 -6.22 7.99 -10.92
C GLY A 12 -5.48 7.48 -12.16
N HIS A 13 -4.16 7.22 -12.08
CA HIS A 13 -3.38 6.76 -13.23
C HIS A 13 -3.71 5.32 -13.72
N ALA A 14 -4.43 4.52 -12.91
CA ALA A 14 -4.83 3.14 -13.20
C ALA A 14 -3.70 2.15 -13.57
N ARG A 15 -2.41 2.52 -13.43
CA ARG A 15 -1.26 1.67 -13.80
C ARG A 15 -1.13 0.41 -12.94
N CYS A 16 -1.54 0.46 -11.68
CA CYS A 16 -1.56 -0.69 -10.80
C CYS A 16 -2.57 -1.73 -11.28
N TRP A 17 -3.79 -1.31 -11.59
CA TRP A 17 -4.83 -2.15 -12.16
C TRP A 17 -4.43 -2.71 -13.53
N ALA A 18 -3.85 -1.89 -14.42
CA ALA A 18 -3.40 -2.37 -15.72
C ALA A 18 -2.31 -3.45 -15.63
N GLN A 19 -1.49 -3.41 -14.58
CA GLN A 19 -0.41 -4.37 -14.36
C GLN A 19 -0.88 -5.66 -13.66
N ALA A 20 -1.85 -5.55 -12.75
CA ALA A 20 -2.40 -6.67 -12.00
C ALA A 20 -3.88 -6.40 -11.67
N PRO A 21 -4.79 -6.59 -12.64
CA PRO A 21 -6.22 -6.24 -12.49
C PRO A 21 -6.96 -7.15 -11.53
N ASP A 22 -6.42 -8.35 -11.28
CA ASP A 22 -6.96 -9.30 -10.32
C ASP A 22 -6.73 -8.85 -8.86
N ILE A 23 -5.65 -8.09 -8.63
CA ILE A 23 -5.18 -7.68 -7.30
C ILE A 23 -5.64 -6.27 -6.94
N PHE A 24 -5.43 -5.31 -7.85
CA PHE A 24 -5.78 -3.91 -7.61
C PHE A 24 -7.16 -3.65 -8.17
N LYS A 25 -8.09 -3.18 -7.33
CA LYS A 25 -9.43 -2.78 -7.74
C LYS A 25 -9.55 -1.26 -7.70
N LEU A 26 -10.21 -0.70 -8.71
CA LEU A 26 -10.46 0.73 -8.81
C LEU A 26 -11.94 1.02 -8.57
N ASP A 27 -12.25 2.24 -8.12
CA ASP A 27 -13.60 2.78 -8.20
C ASP A 27 -13.93 3.26 -9.62
N ASP A 28 -15.18 3.71 -9.81
CA ASP A 28 -15.69 4.19 -11.10
C ASP A 28 -14.94 5.43 -11.65
N GLU A 29 -14.24 6.16 -10.77
CA GLU A 29 -13.43 7.33 -11.12
C GLU A 29 -11.97 6.95 -11.45
N GLY A 30 -11.60 5.67 -11.33
CA GLY A 30 -10.26 5.17 -11.63
C GLY A 30 -9.26 5.29 -10.48
N TYR A 31 -9.71 5.61 -9.27
CA TYR A 31 -8.86 5.63 -8.08
C TYR A 31 -8.79 4.24 -7.45
N ILE A 32 -7.64 3.92 -6.85
CA ILE A 32 -7.50 2.69 -6.08
C ILE A 32 -8.48 2.69 -4.89
N LEU A 33 -9.14 1.56 -4.68
CA LEU A 33 -9.97 1.37 -3.50
C LEU A 33 -9.12 1.45 -2.23
N PRO A 34 -9.61 2.08 -1.15
CA PRO A 34 -8.88 2.16 0.10
C PRO A 34 -8.81 0.78 0.79
N GLY A 35 -7.74 0.55 1.53
CA GLY A 35 -7.58 -0.63 2.38
C GLY A 35 -6.22 -1.31 2.19
N ASP A 36 -6.07 -2.37 2.96
CA ASP A 36 -4.90 -3.24 3.00
C ASP A 36 -5.10 -4.41 2.04
N ILE A 37 -4.16 -4.63 1.10
CA ILE A 37 -4.23 -5.74 0.14
C ILE A 37 -3.33 -6.87 0.65
N GLN A 38 -3.94 -7.95 1.13
CA GLN A 38 -3.24 -9.21 1.37
C GLN A 38 -3.04 -9.91 0.03
N VAL A 39 -1.79 -10.20 -0.30
CA VAL A 39 -1.42 -10.83 -1.57
C VAL A 39 -1.23 -12.33 -1.36
N GLU A 40 -2.00 -13.11 -2.12
CA GLU A 40 -1.96 -14.57 -2.12
C GLU A 40 -0.60 -15.11 -2.59
N GLU A 41 -0.30 -16.35 -2.20
CA GLU A 41 0.92 -17.03 -2.60
C GLU A 41 0.89 -17.30 -4.12
N GLY A 42 1.95 -16.89 -4.83
CA GLY A 42 2.01 -16.92 -6.30
C GLY A 42 1.64 -15.60 -6.99
N GLU A 43 0.96 -14.68 -6.31
CA GLU A 43 0.59 -13.35 -6.85
C GLU A 43 1.55 -12.23 -6.43
N GLN A 44 2.58 -12.56 -5.65
CA GLN A 44 3.54 -11.61 -5.11
C GLN A 44 4.29 -10.82 -6.18
N LEU A 45 4.65 -11.49 -7.28
CA LEU A 45 5.35 -10.85 -8.39
C LEU A 45 4.47 -9.80 -9.10
N PRO A 46 3.27 -10.13 -9.64
CA PRO A 46 2.40 -9.14 -10.25
C PRO A 46 1.97 -8.04 -9.27
N ALA A 47 1.74 -8.37 -8.00
CA ALA A 47 1.46 -7.38 -6.96
C ALA A 47 2.61 -6.38 -6.80
N SER A 48 3.85 -6.86 -6.73
CA SER A 48 5.03 -5.99 -6.57
C SER A 48 5.25 -5.10 -7.79
N GLN A 49 5.01 -5.64 -8.99
CA GLN A 49 5.13 -4.89 -10.24
C GLN A 49 4.04 -3.82 -10.34
N GLY A 50 2.79 -4.15 -10.00
CA GLY A 50 1.68 -3.19 -10.00
C GLY A 50 1.83 -2.10 -8.95
N ALA A 51 2.37 -2.42 -7.76
CA ALA A 51 2.68 -1.40 -6.76
C ALA A 51 3.77 -0.43 -7.28
N ARG A 52 4.85 -0.96 -7.86
CA ARG A 52 5.97 -0.17 -8.43
C ARG A 52 5.60 0.61 -9.68
N SER A 53 4.51 0.27 -10.36
CA SER A 53 4.03 1.02 -11.52
C SER A 53 3.33 2.32 -11.12
N CYS A 54 3.02 2.53 -9.84
CA CYS A 54 2.41 3.78 -9.38
C CYS A 54 3.42 4.95 -9.41
N PRO A 55 3.22 5.99 -10.24
CA PRO A 55 4.13 7.14 -10.29
C PRO A 55 4.12 7.95 -8.99
N GLU A 56 2.97 7.98 -8.31
CA GLU A 56 2.76 8.74 -7.08
C GLU A 56 3.25 8.00 -5.82
N ARG A 57 3.71 6.74 -5.97
CA ARG A 57 4.05 5.86 -4.84
C ARG A 57 2.92 5.78 -3.80
N ALA A 58 1.70 5.61 -4.30
CA ALA A 58 0.50 5.44 -3.48
C ALA A 58 0.36 4.02 -2.91
N LEU A 59 1.17 3.07 -3.38
CA LEU A 59 1.13 1.66 -2.99
C LEU A 59 2.47 1.31 -2.35
N GLU A 60 2.47 1.01 -1.05
CA GLU A 60 3.64 0.59 -0.31
C GLU A 60 3.64 -0.92 -0.13
N VAL A 61 4.73 -1.59 -0.52
CA VAL A 61 4.88 -3.04 -0.36
C VAL A 61 5.56 -3.30 0.97
N ASP A 62 4.83 -3.91 1.90
CA ASP A 62 5.43 -4.50 3.09
C ASP A 62 5.76 -5.98 2.80
N SER A 63 7.07 -6.26 2.79
CA SER A 63 7.62 -7.60 2.61
C SER A 63 7.99 -8.27 3.94
N THR A 64 7.74 -7.58 5.05
CA THR A 64 8.06 -8.07 6.38
C THR A 64 6.97 -9.03 6.85
N SER A 65 7.15 -10.33 6.61
CA SER A 65 6.38 -11.32 7.36
C SER A 65 6.81 -11.28 8.83
N ALA A 66 5.89 -10.85 9.71
CA ALA A 66 5.87 -11.07 11.15
C ALA A 66 7.11 -10.64 11.99
N ALA A 67 7.39 -9.33 12.13
CA ALA A 67 7.92 -8.71 13.37
C ALA A 67 8.29 -7.23 13.18
N ARG A 68 7.29 -6.35 13.09
CA ARG A 68 7.32 -5.04 13.78
C ARG A 68 5.97 -4.35 13.71
N PHE A 69 5.06 -4.82 14.55
CA PHE A 69 4.04 -3.95 15.10
C PHE A 69 4.60 -3.43 16.42
N GLU A 70 5.23 -2.25 16.40
CA GLU A 70 5.30 -1.39 17.59
C GLU A 70 4.58 -0.10 17.22
N PRO A 71 3.28 0.04 17.56
CA PRO A 71 2.62 1.33 17.52
C PRO A 71 2.93 2.04 18.85
N ALA A 72 3.36 3.28 18.74
CA ALA A 72 3.35 4.30 19.79
C ALA A 72 4.31 4.10 20.98
N ASP A 73 5.56 4.57 20.83
CA ASP A 73 6.17 5.39 21.89
C ASP A 73 7.23 6.34 21.31
N THR A 74 6.85 7.58 21.05
CA THR A 74 7.76 8.72 21.20
C THR A 74 6.90 9.91 21.60
N GLN A 75 6.47 9.90 22.85
CA GLN A 75 6.01 11.12 23.51
C GLN A 75 7.20 11.69 24.30
N PRO A 76 7.85 12.78 23.85
CA PRO A 76 8.70 13.52 24.76
C PRO A 76 7.80 14.31 25.72
N ARG A 77 7.68 13.82 26.95
CA ARG A 77 7.32 14.67 28.09
C ARG A 77 8.41 14.59 29.16
N ALA A 78 9.41 15.45 28.99
CA ALA A 78 10.25 15.92 30.08
C ALA A 78 10.57 17.40 29.79
N GLY A 79 10.14 18.28 30.71
CA GLY A 79 10.11 19.73 30.58
C GLY A 79 9.11 20.26 31.61
N GLU A 80 9.40 20.27 32.92
CA GLU A 80 10.25 21.22 33.67
C GLU A 80 9.36 22.01 34.65
N ALA A 81 9.90 22.26 35.86
CA ALA A 81 9.39 23.02 37.02
C ALA A 81 8.49 22.27 38.03
#